data_AF-A0A085ZHE7-F1
#
_entry.id   AF-A0A085ZHE7-F1
#
_cell.length_a   1.000
_cell.length_b   1.000
_cell.length_c   1.000
_cell.angle_alpha   90.00
_cell.angle_beta   90.00
_cell.angle_gamma   90.00
#
_symmetry.space_group_name_H-M   'P 1'
#
loop_
_entity.id
_entity.type
_entity.pdbx_description
1 polymer ?
#
loop_
_entity_poly.entity_id
_entity_poly.type
_entity_poly.pdbx_seq_one_letter_code
_entity_poly.pdbx_strand_id
1 'polypeptide(L)'
;MQKVKRAYYYLFYKLYKHYENSSEPWWSDFKASASIGALEIWLILSILNYFLMITGETIGNLNIWQPSVFIPFILLFLLHYIAFIRTDIWKEYIKEFDQLSKEKNKKGGTITWLIIIFIIINTILSYYLLFQRAKQNQTGPYAPEIVAKERREDSLQKAQQIENLKKIYGEGSKK
;
A
#
# COMPACT_ATOMS: atom_id res chain seq x y z
N MET A 1 -1.68 -18.36 -20.95
CA MET A 1 -1.34 -16.93 -20.92
C MET A 1 -2.48 -15.98 -21.32
N GLN A 2 -3.20 -16.19 -22.43
CA GLN A 2 -4.24 -15.23 -22.90
C GLN A 2 -5.34 -14.92 -21.86
N LYS A 3 -5.81 -15.91 -21.09
CA LYS A 3 -6.84 -15.70 -20.05
C LYS A 3 -6.38 -14.78 -18.91
N VAL A 4 -5.14 -14.94 -18.44
CA VAL A 4 -4.56 -14.11 -17.37
C VAL A 4 -4.37 -12.67 -17.85
N LYS A 5 -3.82 -12.50 -19.06
CA LYS A 5 -3.71 -11.19 -19.71
C LYS A 5 -5.06 -10.50 -19.81
N ARG A 6 -6.09 -11.22 -20.28
CA ARG A 6 -7.45 -10.68 -20.40
C ARG A 6 -8.05 -10.30 -19.04
N ALA A 7 -7.85 -11.11 -17.99
CA ALA A 7 -8.30 -10.79 -16.64
C ALA A 7 -7.61 -9.54 -16.08
N TYR A 8 -6.30 -9.38 -16.34
CA TYR A 8 -5.53 -8.20 -15.96
C TYR A 8 -6.05 -6.93 -16.63
N TYR A 9 -6.26 -6.95 -17.96
CA TYR A 9 -6.86 -5.81 -18.65
C TYR A 9 -8.31 -5.58 -18.27
N TYR A 10 -9.05 -6.62 -17.87
CA TYR A 10 -10.41 -6.46 -17.36
C TYR A 10 -10.43 -5.77 -15.99
N LEU A 11 -9.49 -6.09 -15.11
CA LEU A 11 -9.28 -5.37 -13.85
C LEU A 11 -9.00 -3.88 -14.11
N PHE A 12 -8.08 -3.58 -15.03
CA PHE A 12 -7.79 -2.22 -15.46
C PHE A 12 -9.04 -1.54 -16.04
N TYR A 13 -9.78 -2.21 -16.93
CA TYR A 13 -11.02 -1.70 -17.52
C TYR A 13 -12.04 -1.30 -16.46
N LYS A 14 -12.25 -2.12 -15.42
CA LYS A 14 -13.20 -1.78 -14.35
C LYS A 14 -12.78 -0.54 -13.56
N LEU A 15 -11.48 -0.38 -13.29
CA LEU A 15 -10.94 0.81 -12.65
C LEU A 15 -11.06 2.03 -13.57
N TYR A 16 -10.70 1.89 -14.85
CA TYR A 16 -10.84 2.94 -15.86
C TYR A 16 -12.28 3.44 -15.95
N LYS A 17 -13.26 2.54 -16.14
CA LYS A 17 -14.68 2.93 -16.18
C LYS A 17 -15.17 3.51 -14.85
N HIS A 18 -14.61 3.10 -13.72
CA HIS A 18 -14.94 3.69 -12.42
C HIS A 18 -14.51 5.16 -12.36
N TYR A 19 -13.30 5.50 -12.80
CA TYR A 19 -12.82 6.88 -12.88
C TYR A 19 -13.52 7.69 -13.98
N GLU A 20 -13.78 7.08 -15.13
CA GLU A 20 -14.45 7.75 -16.26
C GLU A 20 -15.91 8.09 -15.95
N ASN A 21 -16.59 7.29 -15.12
CA ASN A 21 -17.95 7.56 -14.66
C ASN A 21 -18.01 8.44 -13.40
N SER A 22 -16.87 8.91 -12.89
CA SER A 22 -16.83 9.79 -11.72
C SER A 22 -17.15 11.24 -12.11
N SER A 23 -17.40 12.10 -11.13
CA SER A 23 -17.58 13.55 -11.36
C SER A 23 -16.36 14.22 -11.98
N GLU A 24 -15.19 13.57 -11.93
CA GLU A 24 -13.91 14.08 -12.41
C GLU A 24 -13.23 13.08 -13.38
N PRO A 25 -13.73 12.96 -14.62
CA PRO A 25 -13.28 11.96 -15.59
C PRO A 25 -11.89 12.23 -16.19
N TRP A 26 -11.24 13.33 -15.82
CA TRP A 26 -9.90 13.67 -16.28
C TRP A 26 -8.87 12.61 -15.85
N TRP A 27 -7.99 12.24 -16.78
CA TRP A 27 -6.86 11.32 -16.54
C TRP A 27 -7.29 9.95 -15.98
N SER A 28 -8.46 9.47 -16.41
CA SER A 28 -9.01 8.19 -15.95
C SER A 28 -8.10 7.00 -16.26
N ASP A 29 -7.37 7.05 -17.38
CA ASP A 29 -6.33 6.11 -17.78
C ASP A 29 -5.16 6.10 -16.79
N PHE A 30 -4.60 7.27 -16.46
CA PHE A 30 -3.53 7.39 -15.49
C PHE A 30 -3.97 6.93 -14.09
N LYS A 31 -5.16 7.36 -13.62
CA LYS A 31 -5.71 6.94 -12.32
C LYS A 31 -5.91 5.43 -12.25
N ALA A 32 -6.43 4.82 -13.31
CA ALA A 32 -6.58 3.37 -13.38
C ALA A 32 -5.24 2.64 -13.37
N SER A 33 -4.26 3.13 -14.14
CA SER A 33 -2.90 2.58 -14.18
C SER A 33 -2.24 2.67 -12.79
N ALA A 34 -2.28 3.85 -12.16
CA ALA A 34 -1.75 4.05 -10.82
C ALA A 34 -2.40 3.12 -9.79
N SER A 35 -3.71 2.90 -9.86
CA SER A 35 -4.43 1.97 -8.99
C SER A 35 -4.04 0.51 -9.20
N ILE A 36 -3.83 0.08 -10.44
CA ILE A 36 -3.25 -1.25 -10.72
C ILE A 36 -1.87 -1.36 -10.08
N GLY A 37 -1.00 -0.37 -10.29
CA GLY A 37 0.35 -0.33 -9.71
C GLY A 37 0.34 -0.37 -8.19
N ALA A 38 -0.60 0.32 -7.53
CA ALA A 38 -0.76 0.29 -6.08
C ALA A 38 -1.17 -1.12 -5.58
N LEU A 39 -2.14 -1.77 -6.23
CA LEU A 39 -2.55 -3.14 -5.89
C LEU A 39 -1.41 -4.14 -6.06
N GLU A 40 -0.63 -3.97 -7.12
CA GLU A 40 0.58 -4.70 -7.43
C GLU A 40 1.67 -4.55 -6.35
N ILE A 41 1.94 -3.31 -5.91
CA ILE A 41 2.86 -3.01 -4.81
C ILE A 41 2.37 -3.63 -3.49
N TRP A 42 1.08 -3.50 -3.17
CA TRP A 42 0.49 -4.09 -1.98
C TRP A 42 0.60 -5.62 -1.93
N LEU A 43 0.45 -6.29 -3.07
CA LEU A 43 0.70 -7.73 -3.18
C LEU A 43 2.17 -8.07 -2.87
N ILE A 44 3.13 -7.36 -3.46
CA ILE A 44 4.56 -7.57 -3.18
C ILE A 44 4.86 -7.35 -1.69
N LEU A 45 4.39 -6.24 -1.11
CA LEU A 45 4.59 -5.93 0.30
C LEU A 45 3.99 -7.02 1.20
N SER A 46 2.81 -7.53 0.86
CA SER A 46 2.20 -8.64 1.59
C SER A 46 3.07 -9.89 1.56
N ILE A 47 3.59 -10.26 0.38
CA ILE A 47 4.47 -11.42 0.21
C ILE A 47 5.76 -11.24 1.02
N LEU A 48 6.39 -10.06 0.96
CA LEU A 48 7.57 -9.74 1.75
C LEU A 48 7.31 -9.85 3.26
N ASN A 49 6.17 -9.31 3.73
CA ASN A 49 5.78 -9.42 5.14
C ASN A 49 5.63 -10.88 5.59
N TYR A 50 4.98 -11.73 4.77
CA TYR A 50 4.86 -13.16 5.07
C TYR A 50 6.21 -13.89 4.99
N PHE A 51 7.07 -13.52 4.05
CA PHE A 51 8.43 -14.06 3.96
C PHE A 51 9.24 -13.77 5.23
N LEU A 52 9.22 -12.52 5.72
CA LEU A 52 9.84 -12.14 6.99
C LEU A 52 9.26 -12.92 8.16
N MET A 53 7.94 -13.11 8.17
CA MET A 53 7.26 -13.90 9.19
C MET A 53 7.81 -15.33 9.29
N ILE A 54 7.93 -15.99 8.14
CA ILE A 54 8.37 -17.40 8.05
C ILE A 54 9.85 -17.54 8.36
N THR A 55 10.70 -16.64 7.85
CA THR A 55 12.16 -16.73 8.00
C THR A 55 12.68 -16.28 9.37
N GLY A 56 11.91 -15.46 10.08
CA GLY A 56 12.38 -14.91 11.37
C GLY A 56 13.23 -13.67 11.25
N GLU A 57 13.44 -13.16 10.04
CA GLU A 57 14.15 -11.92 9.85
C GLU A 57 13.34 -10.73 10.36
N THR A 58 14.05 -9.75 10.92
CA THR A 58 13.47 -8.48 11.37
C THR A 58 13.46 -7.46 10.24
N ILE A 59 12.43 -6.61 10.20
CA ILE A 59 12.27 -5.53 9.21
C ILE A 59 13.54 -4.65 9.10
N GLY A 60 14.25 -4.44 10.21
CA GLY A 60 15.47 -3.63 10.25
C GLY A 60 16.62 -4.13 9.38
N ASN A 61 16.60 -5.40 8.96
CA ASN A 61 17.61 -5.98 8.07
C ASN A 61 17.24 -5.84 6.58
N LEU A 62 16.01 -5.44 6.26
CA LEU A 62 15.61 -5.22 4.88
C LEU A 62 16.12 -3.86 4.40
N ASN A 63 16.91 -3.88 3.35
CA ASN A 63 17.37 -2.69 2.65
C ASN A 63 16.72 -2.65 1.27
N ILE A 64 16.25 -1.48 0.83
CA ILE A 64 15.68 -1.29 -0.50
C ILE A 64 16.65 -1.72 -1.61
N TRP A 65 17.96 -1.70 -1.37
CA TRP A 65 18.98 -2.14 -2.32
C TRP A 65 19.24 -3.65 -2.34
N GLN A 66 18.60 -4.43 -1.47
CA GLN A 66 18.72 -5.89 -1.51
C GLN A 66 18.04 -6.45 -2.77
N PRO A 67 18.70 -7.35 -3.52
CA PRO A 67 18.12 -7.97 -4.71
C PRO A 67 16.74 -8.59 -4.50
N SER A 68 16.51 -9.21 -3.34
CA SER A 68 15.22 -9.79 -2.95
C SER A 68 14.09 -8.76 -2.83
N VAL A 69 14.43 -7.49 -2.60
CA VAL A 69 13.48 -6.38 -2.49
C VAL A 69 13.35 -5.66 -3.82
N PHE A 70 14.44 -5.13 -4.41
CA PHE A 70 14.32 -4.25 -5.57
C PHE A 70 13.99 -4.97 -6.88
N ILE A 71 14.44 -6.22 -7.09
CA ILE A 71 14.20 -6.94 -8.35
C ILE A 71 12.70 -7.11 -8.62
N PRO A 72 11.87 -7.57 -7.65
CA PRO A 72 10.42 -7.60 -7.80
C PRO A 72 9.82 -6.25 -8.22
N PHE A 73 10.26 -5.14 -7.62
CA PHE A 73 9.78 -3.80 -7.98
C PHE A 73 10.19 -3.41 -9.40
N ILE A 74 11.44 -3.65 -9.81
CA ILE A 74 11.90 -3.35 -11.18
C ILE A 74 11.09 -4.15 -12.21
N LEU A 75 10.89 -5.45 -11.98
CA LEU A 75 10.10 -6.30 -12.87
C LEU A 75 8.66 -5.77 -12.99
N LEU A 76 8.09 -5.34 -11.87
CA LEU A 76 6.76 -4.75 -11.83
C LEU A 76 6.69 -3.46 -12.65
N PHE A 77 7.62 -2.53 -12.43
CA PHE A 77 7.71 -1.29 -13.20
C PHE A 77 7.86 -1.56 -14.70
N LEU A 78 8.67 -2.54 -15.09
CA LEU A 78 8.87 -2.91 -16.49
C LEU A 78 7.58 -3.46 -17.13
N LEU A 79 6.90 -4.37 -16.43
CA LEU A 79 5.63 -4.94 -16.88
C LEU A 79 4.57 -3.84 -17.02
N HIS A 80 4.47 -2.96 -16.02
CA HIS A 80 3.54 -1.83 -16.01
C HIS A 80 3.81 -0.87 -17.18
N TYR A 81 5.08 -0.51 -17.40
CA TYR A 81 5.50 0.34 -18.50
C TYR A 81 5.13 -0.27 -19.86
N ILE A 82 5.40 -1.57 -20.06
CA ILE A 82 5.05 -2.24 -21.32
C ILE A 82 3.53 -2.30 -21.51
N ALA A 83 2.78 -2.64 -20.46
CA ALA A 83 1.35 -2.91 -20.57
C ALA A 83 0.49 -1.66 -20.78
N PHE A 84 0.88 -0.51 -20.22
CA PHE A 84 0.05 0.71 -20.22
C PHE A 84 0.70 1.94 -20.85
N ILE A 85 2.03 2.06 -20.82
CA ILE A 85 2.73 3.26 -21.31
C ILE A 85 3.23 3.06 -22.74
N ARG A 86 3.94 1.94 -22.99
CA ARG A 86 4.55 1.67 -24.30
C ARG A 86 3.55 1.16 -25.33
N THR A 87 2.56 0.37 -24.90
CA THR A 87 1.61 -0.27 -25.81
C THR A 87 0.19 0.26 -25.61
N ASP A 88 -0.48 0.56 -26.72
CA ASP A 88 -1.89 0.98 -26.74
C ASP A 88 -2.87 -0.21 -26.73
N ILE A 89 -2.37 -1.42 -26.46
CA ILE A 89 -3.13 -2.67 -26.47
C ILE A 89 -4.32 -2.59 -25.49
N TRP A 90 -4.18 -1.87 -24.38
CA TRP A 90 -5.26 -1.68 -23.41
C TRP A 90 -6.49 -1.02 -24.04
N LYS A 91 -6.32 -0.11 -25.02
CA LYS A 91 -7.43 0.56 -25.73
C LYS A 91 -8.26 -0.43 -26.54
N GLU A 92 -7.63 -1.45 -27.13
CA GLU A 92 -8.32 -2.52 -27.85
C GLU A 92 -9.17 -3.36 -26.90
N TYR A 93 -8.63 -3.71 -25.73
CA TYR A 93 -9.37 -4.42 -24.69
C TYR A 93 -10.56 -3.62 -24.16
N ILE A 94 -10.44 -2.30 -23.98
CA ILE A 94 -11.57 -1.46 -23.58
C ILE A 94 -12.70 -1.56 -24.61
N LYS A 95 -12.38 -1.38 -25.91
CA LYS A 95 -13.37 -1.49 -26.98
C LYS A 95 -14.05 -2.86 -26.99
N GLU A 96 -13.29 -3.93 -26.76
CA GLU A 96 -13.83 -5.29 -26.65
C GLU A 96 -14.76 -5.44 -25.44
N PHE A 97 -14.36 -4.91 -24.27
CA PHE A 97 -15.12 -5.07 -23.03
C PHE A 97 -16.38 -4.21 -22.96
N ASP A 98 -16.40 -3.06 -23.64
CA ASP A 98 -17.60 -2.23 -23.76
C ASP A 98 -18.72 -2.91 -24.57
N GLN A 99 -18.39 -3.92 -25.38
CA GLN A 99 -19.37 -4.74 -26.11
C GLN A 99 -19.94 -5.90 -25.28
N LEU A 100 -19.49 -6.09 -24.03
CA LEU A 100 -20.00 -7.17 -23.18
C LEU A 100 -21.46 -6.92 -22.76
N SER A 101 -22.26 -7.99 -22.72
CA SER A 101 -23.62 -7.92 -22.21
C SER A 101 -23.65 -7.43 -20.75
N LYS A 102 -24.72 -6.71 -20.37
CA LYS A 102 -24.90 -6.13 -19.02
C LYS A 102 -24.69 -7.17 -17.91
N GLU A 103 -25.19 -8.39 -18.10
CA GLU A 103 -25.04 -9.48 -17.13
C GLU A 103 -23.59 -9.93 -16.95
N LYS A 104 -22.85 -10.11 -18.05
CA LYS A 104 -21.43 -10.49 -18.02
C LYS A 104 -20.59 -9.41 -17.36
N ASN A 105 -20.85 -8.14 -17.69
CA ASN A 105 -20.13 -7.01 -17.10
C ASN A 105 -20.45 -6.83 -15.60
N LYS A 106 -21.68 -7.10 -15.17
CA LYS A 106 -22.06 -7.06 -13.74
C LYS A 106 -21.33 -8.16 -12.96
N LYS A 107 -21.39 -9.41 -13.42
CA LYS A 107 -20.69 -10.54 -12.77
C LYS A 107 -19.17 -10.32 -12.71
N GLY A 108 -18.57 -9.95 -13.83
CA GLY A 108 -17.13 -9.65 -13.88
C GLY A 108 -16.75 -8.48 -12.98
N GLY A 109 -17.57 -7.44 -12.93
CA GLY A 109 -17.36 -6.30 -12.04
C GLY A 109 -17.39 -6.68 -10.55
N THR A 110 -18.35 -7.51 -10.13
CA THR A 110 -18.40 -8.01 -8.75
C THR A 110 -17.14 -8.78 -8.39
N ILE A 111 -16.69 -9.70 -9.25
CA ILE A 111 -15.45 -10.48 -9.04
C ILE A 111 -14.24 -9.54 -8.93
N THR A 112 -14.17 -8.53 -9.79
CA THR A 112 -13.09 -7.53 -9.79
C THR A 112 -12.99 -6.81 -8.45
N TRP A 113 -14.11 -6.28 -7.94
CA TRP A 113 -14.12 -5.59 -6.65
C TRP A 113 -13.80 -6.51 -5.48
N LEU A 114 -14.25 -7.77 -5.52
CA LEU A 114 -13.87 -8.77 -4.50
C LEU A 114 -12.36 -9.02 -4.48
N ILE A 115 -11.71 -9.11 -5.64
CA ILE A 115 -10.25 -9.27 -5.74
C ILE A 115 -9.54 -8.05 -5.14
N ILE A 116 -9.97 -6.83 -5.47
CA ILE A 116 -9.40 -5.60 -4.93
C ILE A 116 -9.50 -5.57 -3.40
N ILE A 117 -10.70 -5.83 -2.86
CA ILE A 117 -10.94 -5.87 -1.41
C ILE A 117 -10.07 -6.95 -0.75
N PHE A 118 -9.97 -8.12 -1.36
CA PHE A 118 -9.13 -9.21 -0.87
C PHE A 118 -7.65 -8.80 -0.79
N ILE A 119 -7.11 -8.13 -1.81
CA ILE A 119 -5.72 -7.62 -1.81
C ILE A 119 -5.52 -6.63 -0.66
N ILE A 120 -6.45 -5.68 -0.46
CA ILE A 120 -6.37 -4.68 0.60
C ILE A 120 -6.39 -5.34 1.98
N ILE A 121 -7.36 -6.23 2.24
CA ILE A 121 -7.48 -6.94 3.52
C ILE A 121 -6.24 -7.80 3.78
N ASN A 122 -5.76 -8.53 2.77
CA ASN A 122 -4.55 -9.34 2.89
C ASN A 122 -3.32 -8.48 3.25
N THR A 123 -3.22 -7.29 2.66
CA THR A 123 -2.12 -6.36 2.95
C THR A 123 -2.18 -5.87 4.39
N ILE A 124 -3.35 -5.40 4.83
CA ILE A 124 -3.56 -4.96 6.22
C ILE A 124 -3.24 -6.10 7.19
N LEU A 125 -3.72 -7.31 6.91
CA LEU A 125 -3.47 -8.49 7.74
C LEU A 125 -1.97 -8.83 7.82
N SER A 126 -1.26 -8.77 6.69
CA SER A 126 0.17 -9.06 6.64
C SER A 126 0.97 -8.11 7.54
N TYR A 127 0.65 -6.81 7.54
CA TYR A 127 1.27 -5.82 8.41
C TYR A 127 0.88 -6.03 9.88
N TYR A 128 -0.40 -6.32 10.13
CA TYR A 128 -0.88 -6.57 11.49
C TYR A 128 -0.15 -7.75 12.15
N LEU A 129 -0.01 -8.86 11.43
CA LEU A 129 0.66 -10.04 11.95
C LEU A 129 2.16 -9.77 12.19
N LEU A 130 2.81 -9.04 11.28
CA LEU A 130 4.22 -8.66 11.44
C LEU A 130 4.42 -7.72 12.65
N PHE A 131 3.49 -6.78 12.84
CA PHE A 131 3.47 -5.87 13.99
C PHE A 131 3.28 -6.61 15.31
N GLN A 132 2.33 -7.55 15.37
CA GLN A 132 2.13 -8.39 16.55
C GLN A 132 3.39 -9.17 16.91
N ARG A 133 4.05 -9.76 15.92
CA ARG A 133 5.31 -10.48 16.12
C ARG A 133 6.41 -9.57 16.66
N ALA A 134 6.57 -8.38 16.07
CA ALA A 134 7.58 -7.42 16.51
C ALA A 134 7.38 -7.02 17.99
N LYS A 135 6.11 -6.83 18.40
CA LYS A 135 5.73 -6.55 19.78
C LYS A 135 6.03 -7.72 20.72
N GLN A 136 5.69 -8.95 20.33
CA GLN A 136 5.97 -10.15 21.12
C GLN A 136 7.47 -10.36 21.34
N ASN A 137 8.26 -10.16 20.28
CA ASN A 137 9.71 -10.37 20.31
C ASN A 137 10.50 -9.18 20.85
N GLN A 138 9.84 -8.07 21.21
CA GLN A 138 10.48 -6.80 21.61
C GLN A 138 11.56 -6.37 20.60
N THR A 139 11.21 -6.36 19.32
CA THR A 139 12.12 -6.00 18.22
C THR A 139 11.62 -4.77 17.47
N GLY A 140 12.51 -4.12 16.72
CA GLY A 140 12.19 -2.89 16.00
C GLY A 140 11.74 -1.79 16.98
N PRO A 141 10.60 -1.12 16.77
CA PRO A 141 10.16 -0.02 17.63
C PRO A 141 9.85 -0.46 19.07
N TYR A 142 9.71 -1.76 19.33
CA TYR A 142 9.47 -2.31 20.67
C TYR A 142 10.73 -2.76 21.39
N ALA A 143 11.91 -2.54 20.81
CA ALA A 143 13.17 -2.86 21.45
C ALA A 143 13.32 -2.09 22.77
N PRO A 144 13.73 -2.74 23.89
CA PRO A 144 13.78 -2.09 25.21
C PRO A 144 14.63 -0.81 25.22
N GLU A 145 15.71 -0.80 24.43
CA GLU A 145 16.59 0.36 24.26
C GLU A 145 15.90 1.56 23.59
N ILE A 146 15.06 1.32 22.58
CA ILE A 146 14.30 2.36 21.88
C ILE A 146 13.19 2.89 22.79
N VAL A 147 12.43 1.99 23.41
CA VAL A 147 11.34 2.37 24.34
C VAL A 147 11.88 3.16 25.54
N ALA A 148 13.05 2.79 26.06
CA ALA A 148 13.68 3.51 27.16
C ALA A 148 14.22 4.88 26.72
N LYS A 149 14.70 5.02 25.48
CA LYS A 149 15.11 6.31 24.91
C LYS A 149 13.90 7.23 24.73
N GLU A 150 12.84 6.74 24.09
CA GLU A 150 11.60 7.48 23.86
C GLU A 150 10.96 7.95 25.17
N ARG A 151 10.88 7.08 26.18
CA ARG A 151 10.37 7.46 27.51
C ARG A 151 11.17 8.58 28.17
N ARG A 152 12.50 8.61 27.97
CA ARG A 152 13.36 9.69 28.50
C ARG A 152 13.09 11.00 27.78
N GLU A 153 13.01 10.97 26.46
CA GLU A 153 12.72 12.16 25.63
C GLU A 153 11.34 12.75 25.97
N ASP A 154 10.31 11.91 26.09
CA ASP A 154 8.96 12.32 26.52
C ASP A 154 8.96 12.98 27.91
N SER A 155 9.73 12.41 28.84
CA SER A 155 9.84 12.95 30.20
C SER A 155 10.51 14.33 30.21
N LEU A 156 11.55 14.51 29.38
CA LEU A 156 12.23 15.79 29.22
C LEU A 156 11.33 16.85 28.58
N GLN A 157 10.58 16.49 27.53
CA GLN A 157 9.64 17.41 26.89
C GLN A 157 8.53 17.86 27.85
N LYS A 158 7.97 16.93 28.62
CA LYS A 158 6.98 17.27 29.66
C LYS A 158 7.55 18.20 30.72
N ALA A 159 8.79 17.96 31.17
CA ALA A 159 9.45 18.83 32.13
C ALA A 159 9.66 20.25 31.58
N GLN A 160 10.12 20.38 30.33
CA GLN A 160 10.28 21.67 29.64
C GLN A 160 8.94 22.40 29.47
N GLN A 161 7.87 21.68 29.12
CA GLN A 161 6.54 22.25 28.99
C GLN A 161 6.03 22.80 30.33
N ILE A 162 6.21 22.05 31.42
CA ILE A 162 5.87 22.50 32.77
C ILE A 162 6.69 23.74 33.17
N GLU A 163 7.98 23.79 32.85
CA GLU A 163 8.82 24.95 33.11
C GLU A 163 8.35 26.19 32.33
N ASN A 164 8.02 26.03 31.05
CA ASN A 164 7.49 27.12 30.23
C ASN A 164 6.15 27.63 30.76
N LEU A 165 5.25 26.73 31.16
CA LEU A 165 3.98 27.11 31.80
C LEU A 165 4.22 27.86 33.12
N LYS A 166 5.18 27.42 33.94
CA LYS A 166 5.56 28.13 35.18
C LYS A 166 6.11 29.53 34.90
N LYS A 167 6.87 29.74 33.82
CA LYS A 167 7.34 31.08 33.42
C LYS A 167 6.15 31.98 33.01
N ILE A 168 5.24 31.46 32.20
CA ILE A 168 4.06 32.22 31.69
C ILE A 168 3.09 32.57 32.82
N TYR A 169 2.78 31.64 33.73
CA TYR A 169 1.74 31.81 34.74
C TYR A 169 2.27 32.17 36.14
N GLY A 170 3.53 31.86 36.44
CA GLY A 170 4.16 32.12 37.74
C GLY A 170 4.70 33.54 37.92
N GLU A 171 4.93 34.29 36.83
CA GLU A 171 5.29 35.71 36.90
C GLU A 171 4.08 36.63 37.19
N GLY A 172 2.84 36.11 37.10
CA GLY A 172 1.61 36.85 37.36
C GLY A 172 1.03 36.75 38.77
N SER A 173 1.53 35.86 39.64
CA SER A 173 0.93 35.61 40.97
C SER A 173 1.66 36.29 42.14
N LYS A 174 2.62 37.18 41.86
CA LYS A 174 3.26 38.03 42.86
C LYS A 174 2.97 39.50 42.57
N LYS A 175 1.73 39.93 42.83
CA LYS A 175 1.38 41.33 43.08
C LYS A 175 0.33 41.38 44.17
#